data_AF-A0A660SQS9-F1
#
_entry.id   AF-A0A660SQS9-F1
#
_cell.length_a   1.000
_cell.length_b   1.000
_cell.length_c   1.000
_cell.angle_alpha   90.00
_cell.angle_beta   90.00
_cell.angle_gamma   90.00
#
_symmetry.space_group_name_H-M   'P 1'
#
loop_
_entity.id
_entity.type
_entity.pdbx_description
1 polymer ?
#
loop_
_entity_poly.entity_id
_entity_poly.type
_entity_poly.pdbx_seq_one_letter_code
_entity_poly.pdbx_strand_id
1 'polypeptide(L)'
;MLSDTRSLLSFSKDGLNGLSGNFHNLMNRHIINPRWQNSPRPVLVNNWEATCLGFTEKKLNALAADAAAAGIELFVLDDGWVRETGYR
;
A
#
# COMPACT_ATOMS: atom_id res chain seq x y z
N MET A 1 -21.25 -7.84 21.61
CA MET A 1 -20.80 -8.84 20.63
C MET A 1 -19.28 -8.86 20.72
N LEU A 2 -18.70 -9.85 21.41
CA LEU A 2 -17.26 -10.05 21.37
C LEU A 2 -16.90 -10.44 19.93
N SER A 3 -16.09 -9.63 19.26
CA SER A 3 -15.61 -9.99 17.92
C SER A 3 -14.47 -10.98 18.10
N ASP A 4 -14.77 -12.26 17.92
CA ASP A 4 -13.73 -13.28 17.97
C ASP A 4 -12.80 -13.12 16.76
N THR A 5 -11.53 -12.83 17.03
CA THR A 5 -10.49 -12.86 16.01
C THR A 5 -10.45 -14.26 15.39
N ARG A 6 -10.49 -14.32 14.06
CA ARG A 6 -10.48 -15.61 13.34
C ARG A 6 -9.04 -16.10 13.15
N SER A 7 -8.83 -17.38 13.41
CA SER A 7 -7.59 -18.09 13.10
C SER A 7 -7.71 -18.84 11.77
N LEU A 8 -6.63 -18.84 10.99
CA LEU A 8 -6.54 -19.58 9.73
C LEU A 8 -5.51 -20.71 9.90
N LEU A 9 -5.93 -21.95 9.66
CA LEU A 9 -5.07 -23.13 9.73
C LEU A 9 -4.97 -23.76 8.35
N SER A 10 -3.78 -24.24 7.99
CA SER A 10 -3.52 -24.93 6.73
C SER A 10 -2.41 -25.96 6.93
N PHE A 11 -2.41 -26.99 6.08
CA PHE A 11 -1.41 -28.03 6.03
C PHE A 11 -1.02 -28.29 4.58
N SER A 12 0.24 -28.63 4.34
CA SER A 12 0.73 -29.02 3.03
C SER A 12 1.73 -30.16 3.19
N LYS A 13 1.51 -31.23 2.42
CA LYS A 13 2.48 -32.32 2.28
C LYS A 13 3.62 -31.98 1.30
N ASP A 14 3.46 -30.91 0.52
CA ASP A 14 4.40 -30.48 -0.53
C ASP A 14 5.33 -29.36 -0.01
N GLY A 15 5.61 -29.35 1.31
CA GLY A 15 6.47 -28.39 1.97
C GLY A 15 5.90 -26.96 2.03
N LEU A 16 6.78 -25.99 2.28
CA LEU A 16 6.42 -24.59 2.50
C LEU A 16 5.80 -23.93 1.26
N ASN A 17 6.20 -24.33 0.05
CA ASN A 17 5.62 -23.78 -1.17
C ASN A 17 4.13 -24.13 -1.31
N GLY A 18 3.76 -25.38 -1.00
CA GLY A 18 2.34 -25.77 -0.98
C GLY A 18 1.56 -25.08 0.14
N LEU A 19 2.19 -24.87 1.31
CA LEU A 19 1.55 -24.17 2.42
C LEU A 19 1.28 -22.69 2.07
N SER A 20 2.28 -22.01 1.50
CA SER A 20 2.15 -20.63 1.01
C SER A 20 1.10 -20.53 -0.09
N GLY A 21 1.07 -21.49 -1.02
CA GLY A 21 0.04 -21.56 -2.07
C GLY A 21 -1.38 -21.64 -1.51
N ASN A 22 -1.60 -22.45 -0.47
CA ASN A 22 -2.91 -22.53 0.21
C ASN A 22 -3.31 -21.17 0.80
N PHE A 23 -2.40 -20.49 1.50
CA PHE A 23 -2.69 -19.17 2.08
C PHE A 23 -2.89 -18.10 1.02
N HIS A 24 -2.07 -18.05 -0.04
CA HIS A 24 -2.26 -17.12 -1.15
C HIS A 24 -3.64 -17.30 -1.79
N ASN A 25 -4.07 -18.54 -2.04
CA ASN A 25 -5.40 -18.81 -2.60
C ASN A 25 -6.52 -18.35 -1.67
N LEU A 26 -6.41 -18.65 -0.37
CA LEU A 26 -7.41 -18.25 0.61
C LEU A 26 -7.51 -16.72 0.74
N MET A 27 -6.37 -16.03 0.84
CA MET A 27 -6.34 -14.56 0.96
C MET A 27 -6.95 -13.88 -0.26
N ASN A 28 -6.53 -14.30 -1.47
CA ASN A 28 -6.97 -13.67 -2.72
C ASN A 28 -8.46 -13.92 -3.02
N ARG A 29 -9.01 -15.07 -2.64
CA ARG A 29 -10.41 -15.43 -2.97
C ARG A 29 -11.42 -15.07 -1.88
N HIS A 30 -11.00 -15.04 -0.62
CA HIS A 30 -11.95 -15.00 0.51
C HIS A 30 -11.68 -13.89 1.53
N ILE A 31 -10.52 -13.21 1.51
CA ILE A 31 -10.17 -12.20 2.53
C ILE A 31 -10.00 -10.80 1.92
N ILE A 32 -9.23 -10.67 0.84
CA ILE A 32 -9.00 -9.36 0.19
C ILE A 32 -10.33 -8.77 -0.26
N ASN A 33 -10.50 -7.45 -0.08
CA ASN A 33 -11.72 -6.75 -0.51
C ASN A 33 -12.00 -7.01 -2.00
N PRO A 34 -13.21 -7.46 -2.39
CA PRO A 34 -13.56 -7.81 -3.77
C PRO A 34 -13.25 -6.72 -4.80
N ARG A 35 -13.31 -5.44 -4.41
CA ARG A 35 -12.95 -4.29 -5.26
C ARG A 35 -11.53 -4.37 -5.81
N TRP A 36 -10.61 -5.03 -5.07
CA TRP A 36 -9.19 -5.03 -5.35
C TRP A 36 -8.59 -6.42 -5.59
N GLN A 37 -9.39 -7.50 -5.58
CA GLN A 37 -8.89 -8.87 -5.69
C GLN A 37 -8.20 -9.15 -7.04
N ASN A 38 -8.78 -8.68 -8.14
CA ASN A 38 -8.31 -8.95 -9.51
C ASN A 38 -7.97 -7.66 -10.26
N SER A 39 -7.78 -6.57 -9.52
CA SER A 39 -7.49 -5.25 -10.08
C SER A 39 -5.98 -5.03 -10.00
N PRO A 40 -5.29 -4.68 -11.12
CA PRO A 40 -3.89 -4.27 -11.05
C PRO A 40 -3.75 -3.08 -10.10
N ARG A 41 -2.68 -3.08 -9.30
CA ARG A 41 -2.36 -1.98 -8.40
C ARG A 41 -1.50 -0.97 -9.15
N PRO A 42 -1.79 0.34 -9.03
CA PRO A 42 -1.01 1.36 -9.73
C PRO A 42 0.44 1.35 -9.22
N VAL A 43 1.38 1.49 -10.14
CA VAL A 43 2.77 1.81 -9.80
C VAL A 43 2.79 3.21 -9.21
N LEU A 44 3.30 3.34 -8.00
CA LEU A 44 3.24 4.59 -7.23
C LEU A 44 4.63 5.16 -6.94
N VAL A 45 4.68 6.48 -6.76
CA VAL A 45 5.77 7.18 -6.08
C VAL A 45 5.24 7.74 -4.77
N ASN A 46 6.03 7.59 -3.71
CA ASN A 46 5.75 8.16 -2.41
C ASN A 46 6.89 9.14 -2.07
N ASN A 47 6.58 10.36 -1.64
CA ASN A 47 7.59 11.40 -1.44
C ASN A 47 8.41 11.26 -0.14
N TRP A 48 8.14 10.27 0.72
CA TRP A 48 8.75 10.14 2.04
C TRP A 48 10.28 10.18 2.01
N GLU A 49 10.95 9.22 1.37
CA GLU A 49 12.42 9.21 1.30
C GLU A 49 12.98 10.33 0.41
N ALA A 50 12.18 10.87 -0.51
CA ALA A 50 12.60 11.93 -1.43
C ALA A 50 12.70 13.31 -0.76
N THR A 51 11.86 13.57 0.24
CA THR A 51 11.79 14.90 0.87
C THR A 51 11.75 14.89 2.38
N CYS A 52 11.47 13.75 3.01
CA CYS A 52 10.98 13.66 4.38
C CYS A 52 9.95 14.78 4.62
N LEU A 53 10.08 15.51 5.73
CA LEU A 53 9.24 16.66 6.07
C LEU A 53 9.63 17.97 5.32
N GLY A 54 10.72 17.96 4.55
CA GLY A 54 11.33 19.14 3.91
C GLY A 54 10.77 19.52 2.53
N PHE A 55 9.49 19.25 2.27
CA PHE A 55 8.85 19.52 0.98
C PHE A 55 8.16 20.89 0.92
N THR A 56 7.96 21.33 -0.31
CA THR A 56 7.07 22.44 -0.66
C THR A 56 6.22 22.00 -1.83
N GLU A 57 5.10 22.68 -2.09
CA GLU A 57 4.26 22.41 -3.26
C GLU A 57 5.07 22.38 -4.57
N LYS A 58 6.02 23.32 -4.73
CA LYS A 58 6.92 23.36 -5.90
C LYS A 58 7.76 22.09 -6.05
N LYS A 59 8.32 21.57 -4.94
CA LYS A 59 9.12 20.33 -4.97
C LYS A 59 8.25 19.12 -5.28
N LEU A 60 7.05 19.05 -4.70
CA LEU A 60 6.10 17.96 -4.95
C LEU A 60 5.64 17.96 -6.40
N ASN A 61 5.31 19.13 -6.96
CA ASN A 61 4.90 19.25 -8.36
C ASN A 61 6.01 18.85 -9.33
N ALA A 62 7.27 19.20 -9.03
CA ALA A 62 8.41 18.74 -9.83
C ALA A 62 8.56 17.21 -9.77
N LEU A 63 8.51 16.62 -8.57
CA LEU A 63 8.57 15.16 -8.40
C LEU A 63 7.42 14.44 -9.11
N ALA A 64 6.20 14.97 -9.03
CA ALA A 64 5.03 14.41 -9.71
C ALA A 64 5.15 14.49 -11.24
N ALA A 65 5.72 15.57 -11.78
CA ALA A 65 5.97 15.72 -13.22
C ALA A 65 7.01 14.70 -13.72
N ASP A 66 8.12 14.55 -12.99
CA ASP A 66 9.16 13.57 -13.32
C ASP A 66 8.63 12.12 -13.23
N ALA A 67 7.83 11.84 -12.20
CA ALA A 67 7.15 10.56 -12.03
C ALA A 67 6.19 10.24 -13.19
N ALA A 68 5.37 11.22 -13.60
CA ALA A 68 4.47 11.06 -14.73
C ALA A 68 5.24 10.83 -16.04
N ALA A 69 6.36 11.53 -16.27
CA ALA A 69 7.23 11.31 -17.43
C ALA A 69 7.86 9.91 -17.44
N ALA A 70 8.09 9.32 -16.27
CA ALA A 70 8.58 7.94 -16.11
C ALA A 70 7.48 6.87 -16.18
N GLY A 71 6.21 7.25 -16.37
CA GLY A 71 5.08 6.33 -16.46
C GLY A 71 4.52 5.86 -15.11
N ILE A 72 4.83 6.54 -14.01
CA ILE A 72 4.24 6.26 -12.69
C ILE A 72 2.78 6.72 -12.68
N GLU A 73 1.91 5.91 -12.09
CA GLU A 73 0.45 6.03 -12.21
C GLU A 73 -0.22 6.71 -10.99
N LEU A 74 0.46 6.75 -9.85
CA LEU A 74 -0.06 7.29 -8.59
C LEU A 74 1.02 8.06 -7.82
N PHE A 75 0.73 9.32 -7.46
CA PHE A 75 1.53 10.10 -6.54
C PHE A 75 0.93 10.02 -5.13
N VAL A 76 1.71 9.57 -4.15
CA VAL A 76 1.32 9.50 -2.74
C VAL A 76 2.03 10.61 -1.97
N LEU A 77 1.24 11.55 -1.46
CA LEU A 77 1.71 12.55 -0.49
C LEU A 77 1.76 11.90 0.90
N ASP A 78 2.97 11.70 1.40
CA ASP A 78 3.25 11.14 2.72
C ASP A 78 3.21 12.22 3.81
N ASP A 79 3.68 11.89 5.00
CA ASP A 79 3.53 12.67 6.23
C ASP A 79 4.10 14.10 6.14
N GLY A 80 3.56 15.00 6.97
CA GLY A 80 3.95 16.40 7.06
C GLY A 80 3.05 17.39 6.31
N TRP A 81 2.00 16.91 5.61
CA TRP A 81 1.05 17.79 4.90
C TRP A 81 -0.01 18.39 5.83
N VAL A 82 -0.36 17.71 6.92
CA VAL A 82 -1.18 18.26 7.99
C VAL A 82 -0.27 19.04 8.93
N ARG A 83 -0.59 20.30 9.19
CA ARG A 83 0.06 21.09 10.24
C ARG A 83 -0.75 20.97 11.52
N GLU A 84 -0.09 20.81 12.66
CA GLU A 84 -0.75 21.02 13.95
C GLU A 84 -1.19 22.49 14.05
N THR A 85 -2.50 22.74 13.96
CA THR A 85 -3.09 24.02 14.34
C THR A 85 -3.25 24.03 15.86
N GLY A 86 -2.17 24.28 16.60
CA GLY A 86 -2.21 24.18 18.06
C GLY A 86 -1.13 24.89 18.86
N TYR A 87 -0.02 25.35 18.26
CA TYR A 87 0.96 26.19 18.94
C TYR A 87 1.51 27.26 17.99
N ARG A 88 0.76 28.36 17.90
CA ARG A 88 1.28 29.71 17.68
C ARG A 88 0.46 30.67 18.52
#